data_AF-A0A933BTA2-F1
#
_entry.id   AF-A0A933BTA2-F1
#
_cell.length_a   1.000
_cell.length_b   1.000
_cell.length_c   1.000
_cell.angle_alpha   90.00
_cell.angle_beta   90.00
_cell.angle_gamma   90.00
#
_symmetry.space_group_name_H-M   'P 1'
#
loop_
_entity.id
_entity.type
_entity.pdbx_description
1 polymer ?
#
loop_
_entity_poly.entity_id
_entity_poly.type
_entity_poly.pdbx_seq_one_letter_code
_entity_poly.pdbx_strand_id
1 'polypeptide(L)'
;MGYFLVIGGTGVMGSSAIQAVRAVHGANAVIVANWFGKEEPGFTVEGSDHTVFGDITDPQCVARIKSFNSGKFDYMFYATALGDVGFPIKDSTPEQIARSNRLSFDPAAALENELDVGVIVTYSTFYTLRHQLCSYGAMGHSKEALEKWTLQTGKSKRACIRAGLFESQSSRGIKLLLRKNARHLETIGSPLLRSYFENVSPKEGIENFERGIVNEEKETYGDSPTRAEDLYRAHIELFKSSTPAFINVCGKRIWH
;
A
#
# COMPACT_ATOMS: atom_id res chain seq x y z
N MET A 1 7.34 1.32 -27.02
CA MET A 1 7.68 0.30 -26.00
C MET A 1 7.72 1.04 -24.68
N GLY A 2 6.85 0.71 -23.74
CA GLY A 2 6.76 1.42 -22.45
C GLY A 2 7.51 0.65 -21.36
N TYR A 3 8.10 1.37 -20.40
CA TYR A 3 8.85 0.80 -19.28
C TYR A 3 8.15 1.08 -17.96
N PHE A 4 7.93 0.04 -17.16
CA PHE A 4 7.15 0.09 -15.93
C PHE A 4 7.96 -0.51 -14.79
N LEU A 5 8.06 0.21 -13.68
CA LEU A 5 8.70 -0.25 -12.46
C LEU A 5 7.63 -0.57 -11.41
N VAL A 6 7.71 -1.75 -10.80
CA VAL A 6 6.80 -2.16 -9.72
C VAL A 6 7.63 -2.54 -8.50
N ILE A 7 7.65 -1.68 -7.48
CA ILE A 7 8.27 -1.96 -6.19
C ILE A 7 7.26 -2.68 -5.30
N GLY A 8 7.64 -3.83 -4.73
CA GLY A 8 6.71 -4.69 -3.99
C GLY A 8 5.82 -5.55 -4.90
N GLY A 9 6.39 -6.04 -6.02
CA GLY A 9 5.66 -6.77 -7.07
C GLY A 9 4.98 -8.07 -6.62
N THR A 10 5.40 -8.65 -5.50
CA THR A 10 4.76 -9.85 -4.91
C THR A 10 3.54 -9.55 -4.04
N GLY A 11 3.31 -8.27 -3.71
CA GLY A 11 2.15 -7.83 -2.95
C GLY A 11 0.90 -7.70 -3.82
N VAL A 12 -0.28 -7.68 -3.18
CA VAL A 12 -1.58 -7.60 -3.87
C VAL A 12 -1.71 -6.37 -4.77
N MET A 13 -1.21 -5.21 -4.31
CA MET A 13 -1.19 -3.98 -5.12
C MET A 13 -0.18 -4.08 -6.27
N GLY A 14 1.01 -4.63 -6.01
CA GLY A 14 2.04 -4.83 -7.05
C GLY A 14 1.56 -5.77 -8.16
N SER A 15 0.95 -6.90 -7.81
CA SER A 15 0.39 -7.83 -8.79
C SER A 15 -0.76 -7.22 -9.58
N SER A 16 -1.64 -6.44 -8.93
CA SER A 16 -2.71 -5.69 -9.61
C SER A 16 -2.15 -4.69 -10.63
N ALA A 17 -1.07 -3.98 -10.28
CA ALA A 17 -0.40 -3.07 -11.20
C ALA A 17 0.20 -3.81 -12.41
N ILE A 18 0.89 -4.94 -12.19
CA ILE A 18 1.47 -5.76 -13.26
C ILE A 18 0.37 -6.24 -14.22
N GLN A 19 -0.72 -6.77 -13.68
CA GLN A 19 -1.87 -7.22 -14.47
C GLN A 19 -2.47 -6.07 -15.29
N ALA A 20 -2.63 -4.90 -14.68
CA ALA A 20 -3.18 -3.72 -15.36
C ALA A 20 -2.26 -3.21 -16.48
N VAL A 21 -0.94 -3.18 -16.25
CA VAL A 21 0.04 -2.82 -17.29
C VAL A 21 -0.06 -3.80 -18.47
N ARG A 22 -0.12 -5.10 -18.21
CA ARG A 22 -0.27 -6.11 -19.27
C ARG A 22 -1.57 -5.97 -20.04
N ALA A 23 -2.67 -5.67 -19.36
CA ALA A 23 -3.97 -5.50 -20.01
C ALA A 23 -4.03 -4.25 -20.90
N VAL A 24 -3.41 -3.14 -20.48
CA VAL A 24 -3.50 -1.85 -21.19
C VAL A 24 -2.41 -1.70 -22.26
N HIS A 25 -1.19 -2.13 -21.96
CA HIS A 25 -0.02 -1.90 -22.83
C HIS A 25 0.45 -3.18 -23.56
N GLY A 26 -0.15 -4.33 -23.24
CA GLY A 26 0.10 -5.60 -23.93
C GLY A 26 1.52 -6.14 -23.71
N ALA A 27 1.93 -7.03 -24.62
CA ALA A 27 3.24 -7.69 -24.60
C ALA A 27 4.42 -6.73 -24.88
N ASN A 28 4.15 -5.53 -25.39
CA ASN A 28 5.18 -4.53 -25.71
C ASN A 28 5.56 -3.64 -24.51
N ALA A 29 4.95 -3.84 -23.34
CA ALA A 29 5.42 -3.23 -22.11
C ALA A 29 6.60 -4.02 -21.54
N VAL A 30 7.59 -3.33 -20.99
CA VAL A 30 8.68 -3.94 -20.22
C VAL A 30 8.44 -3.64 -18.74
N ILE A 31 8.26 -4.68 -17.93
CA ILE A 31 7.96 -4.59 -16.51
C ILE A 31 9.17 -5.09 -15.72
N VAL A 32 9.75 -4.19 -14.92
CA VAL A 32 10.76 -4.49 -13.90
C VAL A 32 10.06 -4.55 -12.55
N ALA A 33 10.00 -5.73 -11.95
CA ALA A 33 9.39 -5.93 -10.63
C ALA A 33 10.46 -6.14 -9.55
N ASN A 34 10.48 -5.25 -8.56
CA ASN A 34 11.25 -5.44 -7.35
C ASN A 34 10.43 -6.19 -6.29
N TRP A 35 11.10 -7.06 -5.54
CA TRP A 35 10.54 -7.74 -4.38
C TRP A 35 11.60 -7.93 -3.29
N PHE A 36 11.14 -8.11 -2.07
CA PHE A 36 11.98 -8.24 -0.88
C PHE A 36 11.36 -9.22 0.12
N GLY A 37 12.20 -9.82 0.96
CA GLY A 37 11.79 -10.83 1.94
C GLY A 37 12.81 -11.96 2.01
N LYS A 38 12.34 -13.20 2.16
CA LYS A 38 13.19 -14.39 2.10
C LYS A 38 13.55 -14.67 0.65
N GLU A 39 14.83 -14.57 0.30
CA GLU A 39 15.29 -14.86 -1.05
C GLU A 39 14.98 -16.31 -1.45
N GLU A 40 14.50 -16.47 -2.67
CA GLU A 40 14.21 -17.74 -3.30
C GLU A 40 14.94 -17.76 -4.65
N PRO A 41 16.00 -18.58 -4.79
CA PRO A 41 16.77 -18.64 -6.03
C PRO A 41 15.88 -19.00 -7.23
N GLY A 42 15.99 -18.22 -8.31
CA GLY A 42 15.21 -18.43 -9.53
C GLY A 42 13.77 -17.92 -9.46
N PHE A 43 13.34 -17.33 -8.35
CA PHE A 43 12.02 -16.73 -8.25
C PHE A 43 11.85 -15.58 -9.25
N THR A 44 10.69 -15.56 -9.90
CA THR A 44 10.27 -14.49 -10.81
C THR A 44 8.90 -13.99 -10.38
N VAL A 45 8.72 -12.67 -10.42
CA VAL A 45 7.40 -12.08 -10.18
C VAL A 45 6.54 -12.33 -11.42
N GLU A 46 5.41 -13.03 -11.23
CA GLU A 46 4.51 -13.39 -12.30
C GLU A 46 4.09 -12.18 -13.13
N GLY A 47 4.14 -12.32 -14.46
CA GLY A 47 3.78 -11.27 -15.41
C GLY A 47 4.85 -10.19 -15.63
N SER A 48 5.94 -10.16 -14.87
CA SER A 48 7.08 -9.26 -15.10
C SER A 48 8.06 -9.81 -16.16
N ASP A 49 8.83 -8.93 -16.81
CA ASP A 49 9.92 -9.33 -17.72
C ASP A 49 11.25 -9.48 -16.97
N HIS A 50 11.43 -8.64 -15.96
CA HIS A 50 12.62 -8.62 -15.12
C HIS A 50 12.21 -8.60 -13.64
N THR A 51 12.92 -9.38 -12.84
CA THR A 51 12.72 -9.44 -11.39
C THR A 51 14.01 -9.03 -10.69
N VAL A 52 13.91 -8.12 -9.71
CA VAL A 52 15.03 -7.64 -8.90
C VAL A 52 14.74 -7.93 -7.42
N PHE A 53 15.45 -8.90 -6.84
CA PHE A 53 15.41 -9.13 -5.39
C PHE A 53 16.30 -8.13 -4.66
N GLY A 54 15.77 -7.44 -3.65
CA GLY A 54 16.56 -6.59 -2.77
C GLY A 54 15.74 -5.53 -2.03
N ASP A 55 16.30 -5.03 -0.93
CA ASP A 55 15.75 -3.89 -0.20
C ASP A 55 15.87 -2.64 -1.08
N ILE A 56 14.76 -1.94 -1.30
CA ILE A 56 14.75 -0.76 -2.16
C ILE A 56 15.53 0.43 -1.57
N THR A 57 15.86 0.37 -0.28
CA THR A 57 16.74 1.34 0.39
C THR A 57 18.23 1.07 0.19
N ASP A 58 18.59 -0.10 -0.36
CA ASP A 58 19.97 -0.43 -0.71
C ASP A 58 20.37 0.20 -2.06
N PRO A 59 21.41 1.05 -2.10
CA PRO A 59 21.92 1.62 -3.34
C PRO A 59 22.27 0.59 -4.42
N GLN A 60 22.69 -0.62 -4.05
CA GLN A 60 22.97 -1.69 -5.03
C GLN A 60 21.69 -2.22 -5.67
N CYS A 61 20.58 -2.28 -4.92
CA CYS A 61 19.27 -2.63 -5.48
C CYS A 61 18.80 -1.55 -6.46
N VAL A 62 18.91 -0.28 -6.07
CA VAL A 62 18.57 0.87 -6.93
C VAL A 62 19.44 0.91 -8.19
N ALA A 63 20.74 0.65 -8.08
CA ALA A 63 21.65 0.59 -9.22
C ALA A 63 21.27 -0.53 -10.21
N ARG A 64 20.86 -1.70 -9.72
CA ARG A 64 20.33 -2.79 -10.56
C ARG A 64 19.02 -2.41 -11.25
N ILE A 65 18.13 -1.67 -10.58
CA ILE A 65 16.91 -1.15 -11.21
C ILE A 65 17.27 -0.12 -12.30
N LYS A 66 18.24 0.76 -12.01
CA LYS A 66 18.70 1.84 -12.90
C LYS A 66 19.44 1.32 -14.15
N SER A 67 19.97 0.10 -14.14
CA SER A 67 20.56 -0.50 -15.34
C SER A 67 19.52 -0.85 -16.41
N PHE A 68 18.25 -1.00 -16.03
CA PHE A 68 17.15 -1.15 -16.98
C PHE A 68 16.74 0.21 -17.53
N ASN A 69 16.80 0.35 -18.87
CA ASN A 69 16.43 1.57 -19.60
C ASN A 69 17.10 2.85 -19.05
N SER A 70 18.34 2.72 -18.54
CA SER A 70 19.08 3.82 -17.91
C SER A 70 18.31 4.54 -16.79
N GLY A 71 17.42 3.81 -16.08
CA GLY A 71 16.60 4.33 -14.99
C GLY A 71 15.39 5.13 -15.44
N LYS A 72 15.03 5.07 -16.73
CA LYS A 72 13.86 5.75 -17.28
C LYS A 72 12.63 4.83 -17.27
N PHE A 73 11.53 5.29 -16.67
CA PHE A 73 10.28 4.55 -16.59
C PHE A 73 9.08 5.48 -16.86
N ASP A 74 8.08 4.99 -17.58
CA ASP A 74 6.82 5.71 -17.78
C ASP A 74 6.02 5.78 -16.47
N TYR A 75 6.00 4.66 -15.73
CA TYR A 75 5.35 4.54 -14.43
C TYR A 75 6.25 3.84 -13.41
N MET A 76 6.18 4.30 -12.16
CA MET A 76 6.64 3.56 -10.99
C MET A 76 5.49 3.33 -10.02
N PHE A 77 5.16 2.08 -9.76
CA PHE A 77 4.21 1.67 -8.74
C PHE A 77 4.97 1.32 -7.45
N TYR A 78 4.75 2.09 -6.39
CA TYR A 78 5.45 1.92 -5.11
C TYR A 78 4.54 1.25 -4.08
N ALA A 79 4.49 -0.08 -4.07
CA ALA A 79 3.54 -0.90 -3.31
C ALA A 79 4.03 -1.40 -1.94
N THR A 80 4.99 -0.71 -1.32
CA THR A 80 5.45 -1.06 0.04
C THR A 80 4.57 -0.40 1.10
N ALA A 81 4.30 -1.13 2.18
CA ALA A 81 3.58 -0.63 3.34
C ALA A 81 4.05 -1.39 4.58
N LEU A 82 4.95 -0.77 5.33
CA LEU A 82 5.54 -1.29 6.56
C LEU A 82 5.53 -0.19 7.63
N GLY A 83 5.13 -0.55 8.84
CA GLY A 83 5.10 0.37 9.97
C GLY A 83 4.52 -0.29 11.20
N ASP A 84 4.68 0.37 12.34
CA ASP A 84 4.09 -0.10 13.59
C ASP A 84 2.57 0.12 13.56
N VAL A 85 1.82 -0.94 13.85
CA VAL A 85 0.35 -1.01 13.77
C VAL A 85 -0.22 -1.75 14.99
N GLY A 86 -1.54 -1.81 15.11
CA GLY A 86 -2.25 -2.49 16.19
C GLY A 86 -2.55 -1.59 17.40
N PHE A 87 -2.44 -0.27 17.22
CA PHE A 87 -2.74 0.76 18.22
C PHE A 87 -3.20 2.06 17.52
N PRO A 88 -3.74 3.03 18.26
CA PRO A 88 -4.25 4.27 17.66
C PRO A 88 -3.16 5.13 17.01
N ILE A 89 -3.47 5.74 15.87
CA ILE A 89 -2.55 6.63 15.13
C ILE A 89 -2.05 7.77 16.03
N LYS A 90 -2.94 8.34 16.85
CA LYS A 90 -2.64 9.44 17.78
C LYS A 90 -1.62 9.08 18.87
N ASP A 91 -1.41 7.78 19.14
CA ASP A 91 -0.51 7.30 20.18
C ASP A 91 0.89 6.97 19.62
N SER A 92 1.14 7.25 18.35
CA SER A 92 2.45 7.02 17.71
C SER A 92 3.50 8.01 18.20
N THR A 93 4.67 7.53 18.60
CA THR A 93 5.80 8.40 18.95
C THR A 93 6.52 8.94 17.71
N PRO A 94 7.26 10.07 17.82
CA PRO A 94 8.07 10.58 16.72
C PRO A 94 9.05 9.55 16.13
N GLU A 95 9.65 8.70 16.97
CA GLU A 95 10.59 7.66 16.54
C GLU A 95 9.89 6.55 15.74
N GLN A 96 8.67 6.16 16.12
CA GLN A 96 7.87 5.20 15.38
C GLN A 96 7.44 5.76 14.03
N ILE A 97 7.03 7.03 13.99
CA ILE A 97 6.67 7.74 12.76
C ILE A 97 7.88 7.81 11.82
N ALA A 98 9.04 8.23 12.32
CA ALA A 98 10.27 8.30 11.53
C ALA A 98 10.67 6.93 10.97
N ARG A 99 10.57 5.87 11.78
CA ARG A 99 10.85 4.50 11.33
C ARG A 99 9.86 4.01 10.27
N SER A 100 8.57 4.30 10.45
CA SER A 100 7.53 3.96 9.48
C SER A 100 7.77 4.67 8.14
N ASN A 101 8.11 5.96 8.17
CA ASN A 101 8.40 6.74 6.96
C ASN A 101 9.66 6.25 6.24
N ARG A 102 10.72 5.89 6.98
CA ARG A 102 11.94 5.31 6.40
C ARG A 102 11.68 4.05 5.56
N LEU A 103 10.60 3.33 5.85
CA LEU A 103 10.22 2.10 5.15
C LEU A 103 9.15 2.32 4.08
N SER A 104 8.19 3.22 4.33
CA SER A 104 6.97 3.35 3.52
C SER A 104 6.87 4.65 2.71
N PHE A 105 7.67 5.67 3.00
CA PHE A 105 7.57 6.99 2.38
C PHE A 105 8.90 7.45 1.79
N ASP A 106 9.95 7.55 2.61
CA ASP A 106 11.25 8.09 2.23
C ASP A 106 11.83 7.44 0.97
N PRO A 107 11.72 6.10 0.76
CA PRO A 107 12.29 5.49 -0.43
C PRO A 107 11.53 5.87 -1.71
N ALA A 108 10.21 6.14 -1.64
CA ALA A 108 9.45 6.61 -2.80
C ALA A 108 9.94 7.98 -3.26
N ALA A 109 10.17 8.89 -2.31
CA ALA A 109 10.71 10.23 -2.58
C ALA A 109 12.17 10.17 -3.06
N ALA A 110 13.00 9.29 -2.47
CA ALA A 110 14.38 9.10 -2.91
C ALA A 110 14.47 8.57 -4.36
N LEU A 111 13.62 7.62 -4.74
CA LEU A 111 13.60 7.05 -6.08
C LEU A 111 13.22 8.07 -7.16
N GLU A 112 12.35 9.04 -6.86
CA GLU A 112 12.03 10.14 -7.79
C GLU A 112 13.28 10.97 -8.15
N ASN A 113 14.19 11.15 -7.20
CA ASN A 113 15.45 11.87 -7.44
C ASN A 113 16.43 11.02 -8.25
N GLU A 114 16.46 9.71 -8.02
CA GLU A 114 17.43 8.79 -8.63
C GLU A 114 17.05 8.30 -10.04
N LEU A 115 15.75 8.24 -10.34
CA LEU A 115 15.20 7.68 -11.57
C LEU A 115 14.50 8.76 -12.42
N ASP A 116 14.39 8.53 -13.72
CA ASP A 116 13.60 9.37 -14.64
C ASP A 116 12.21 8.75 -14.82
N VAL A 117 11.28 9.10 -13.91
CA VAL A 117 9.94 8.51 -13.89
C VAL A 117 8.89 9.51 -14.39
N GLY A 118 8.03 9.11 -15.32
CA GLY A 118 6.91 9.92 -15.77
C GLY A 118 5.83 10.11 -14.70
N VAL A 119 5.29 9.00 -14.19
CA VAL A 119 4.25 8.97 -13.16
C VAL A 119 4.64 8.04 -12.00
N ILE A 120 4.58 8.53 -10.77
CA ILE A 120 4.73 7.71 -9.56
C ILE A 120 3.36 7.45 -8.95
N VAL A 121 3.06 6.18 -8.68
CA VAL A 121 1.80 5.73 -8.11
C VAL A 121 2.08 5.14 -6.74
N THR A 122 1.52 5.77 -5.71
CA THR A 122 1.60 5.30 -4.32
C THR A 122 0.27 4.72 -3.87
N TYR A 123 0.27 4.05 -2.72
CA TYR A 123 -0.93 3.42 -2.18
C TYR A 123 -1.22 3.88 -0.76
N SER A 124 -2.47 4.24 -0.55
CA SER A 124 -3.02 4.61 0.73
C SER A 124 -4.30 3.80 1.01
N THR A 125 -4.96 4.13 2.10
CA THR A 125 -6.22 3.54 2.53
C THR A 125 -7.07 4.63 3.17
N PHE A 126 -8.30 4.33 3.54
CA PHE A 126 -9.15 5.27 4.25
C PHE A 126 -8.77 5.31 5.75
N TYR A 127 -7.51 5.66 6.05
CA TYR A 127 -6.93 5.62 7.39
C TYR A 127 -7.57 6.63 8.37
N THR A 128 -8.38 7.56 7.84
CA THR A 128 -9.15 8.54 8.61
C THR A 128 -10.47 7.99 9.14
N LEU A 129 -10.91 6.81 8.71
CA LEU A 129 -12.06 6.12 9.30
C LEU A 129 -11.80 5.74 10.75
N ARG A 130 -12.83 5.71 11.59
CA ARG A 130 -12.70 5.52 13.05
C ARG A 130 -12.00 4.22 13.39
N HIS A 131 -12.34 3.11 12.72
CA HIS A 131 -11.69 1.82 12.99
C HIS A 131 -10.23 1.82 12.53
N GLN A 132 -9.90 2.54 11.47
CA GLN A 132 -8.51 2.65 11.01
C GLN A 132 -7.69 3.57 11.93
N LEU A 133 -8.26 4.70 12.37
CA LEU A 133 -7.65 5.61 13.35
C LEU A 133 -7.22 4.89 14.63
N CYS A 134 -7.94 3.84 15.06
CA CYS A 134 -7.59 3.11 16.28
C CYS A 134 -6.67 1.90 16.08
N SER A 135 -6.26 1.56 14.85
CA SER A 135 -5.47 0.36 14.57
C SER A 135 -4.24 0.58 13.69
N TYR A 136 -4.14 1.69 12.98
CA TYR A 136 -3.06 1.91 12.01
C TYR A 136 -1.74 2.44 12.58
N GLY A 137 -1.69 2.83 13.85
CA GLY A 137 -0.46 3.28 14.50
C GLY A 137 0.36 4.28 13.68
N ALA A 138 1.68 4.08 13.62
CA ALA A 138 2.59 4.94 12.88
C ALA A 138 2.41 4.86 11.37
N MET A 139 1.91 3.73 10.85
CA MET A 139 1.67 3.55 9.41
C MET A 139 0.63 4.53 8.87
N GLY A 140 -0.32 4.97 9.70
CA GLY A 140 -1.28 6.02 9.34
C GLY A 140 -0.61 7.34 8.96
N HIS A 141 0.45 7.73 9.68
CA HIS A 141 1.25 8.92 9.37
C HIS A 141 2.02 8.77 8.05
N SER A 142 2.52 7.57 7.74
CA SER A 142 3.16 7.31 6.44
C SER A 142 2.16 7.39 5.28
N LYS A 143 0.92 6.97 5.49
CA LYS A 143 -0.15 7.14 4.49
C LYS A 143 -0.48 8.61 4.28
N GLU A 144 -0.60 9.38 5.37
CA GLU A 144 -0.77 10.83 5.27
C GLU A 144 0.40 11.52 4.55
N ALA A 145 1.64 11.13 4.84
CA ALA A 145 2.82 11.68 4.18
C ALA A 145 2.81 11.41 2.67
N LEU A 146 2.46 10.19 2.25
CA LEU A 146 2.31 9.83 0.84
C LEU A 146 1.21 10.67 0.16
N GLU A 147 0.05 10.84 0.79
CA GLU A 147 -1.05 11.63 0.22
C GLU A 147 -0.70 13.12 0.10
N LYS A 148 -0.04 13.70 1.12
CA LYS A 148 0.48 15.07 1.07
C LYS A 148 1.52 15.23 -0.04
N TRP A 149 2.42 14.26 -0.18
CA TRP A 149 3.46 14.26 -1.21
C TRP A 149 2.90 14.13 -2.63
N THR A 150 1.81 13.36 -2.81
CA THR A 150 1.10 13.25 -4.09
C THR A 150 0.59 14.60 -4.60
N LEU A 151 0.23 15.52 -3.70
CA LEU A 151 -0.26 16.86 -4.06
C LEU A 151 0.87 17.89 -4.29
N GLN A 152 2.10 17.56 -3.95
CA GLN A 152 3.24 18.46 -4.15
C GLN A 152 3.74 18.40 -5.59
N THR A 153 4.23 19.53 -6.09
CA THR A 153 4.94 19.59 -7.37
C THR A 153 6.26 18.82 -7.26
N GLY A 154 6.53 17.97 -8.26
CA GLY A 154 7.71 17.13 -8.33
C GLY A 154 8.29 17.05 -9.73
N LYS A 155 9.41 16.31 -9.85
CA LYS A 155 9.98 15.93 -11.16
C LYS A 155 9.02 15.02 -11.91
N SER A 156 8.37 14.11 -11.17
CA SER A 156 7.36 13.20 -11.71
C SER A 156 5.96 13.71 -11.42
N LYS A 157 5.00 13.34 -12.27
CA LYS A 157 3.60 13.37 -11.84
C LYS A 157 3.40 12.34 -10.74
N ARG A 158 2.50 12.60 -9.81
CA ARG A 158 2.22 11.71 -8.69
C ARG A 158 0.73 11.40 -8.63
N ALA A 159 0.41 10.14 -8.40
CA ALA A 159 -0.94 9.66 -8.17
C ALA A 159 -0.95 8.76 -6.93
N CYS A 160 -2.10 8.64 -6.28
CA CYS A 160 -2.29 7.77 -5.14
C CYS A 160 -3.57 6.96 -5.29
N ILE A 161 -3.48 5.64 -5.15
CA ILE A 161 -4.64 4.76 -5.07
C ILE A 161 -4.99 4.56 -3.58
N ARG A 162 -6.15 5.08 -3.15
CA ARG A 162 -6.73 4.81 -1.83
C ARG A 162 -7.63 3.58 -1.90
N ALA A 163 -7.31 2.54 -1.12
CA ALA A 163 -8.12 1.33 -1.08
C ALA A 163 -8.82 1.13 0.28
N GLY A 164 -10.10 0.76 0.24
CA GLY A 164 -10.83 0.21 1.37
C GLY A 164 -10.31 -1.16 1.76
N LEU A 165 -10.85 -1.75 2.82
CA LEU A 165 -10.36 -3.00 3.41
C LEU A 165 -10.25 -4.13 2.38
N PHE A 166 -9.07 -4.73 2.30
CA PHE A 166 -8.80 -5.93 1.50
C PHE A 166 -7.83 -6.89 2.23
N GLU A 167 -7.87 -8.15 1.83
CA GLU A 167 -6.97 -9.19 2.33
C GLU A 167 -5.54 -8.99 1.79
N SER A 168 -4.57 -8.87 2.69
CA SER A 168 -3.15 -8.70 2.36
C SER A 168 -2.26 -9.19 3.50
N GLN A 169 -0.95 -9.31 3.26
CA GLN A 169 -0.01 -9.64 4.34
C GLN A 169 0.00 -8.57 5.43
N SER A 170 -0.16 -7.30 5.06
CA SER A 170 -0.26 -6.19 6.02
C SER A 170 -1.52 -6.32 6.89
N SER A 171 -2.70 -6.53 6.29
CA SER A 171 -3.94 -6.69 7.06
C SER A 171 -3.92 -7.93 7.95
N ARG A 172 -3.29 -9.02 7.51
CA ARG A 172 -3.02 -10.20 8.37
C ARG A 172 -2.11 -9.85 9.55
N GLY A 173 -1.03 -9.10 9.32
CA GLY A 173 -0.13 -8.63 10.38
C GLY A 173 -0.86 -7.78 11.44
N ILE A 174 -1.70 -6.84 11.01
CA ILE A 174 -2.55 -6.03 11.91
C ILE A 174 -3.46 -6.94 12.74
N LYS A 175 -4.17 -7.88 12.10
CA LYS A 175 -5.07 -8.83 12.80
C LYS A 175 -4.32 -9.63 13.88
N LEU A 176 -3.09 -10.07 13.59
CA LEU A 176 -2.26 -10.82 14.55
C LEU A 176 -1.84 -9.95 15.74
N LEU A 177 -1.42 -8.71 15.50
CA LEU A 177 -1.01 -7.77 16.54
C LEU A 177 -2.19 -7.38 17.43
N LEU A 178 -3.35 -7.08 16.84
CA LEU A 178 -4.58 -6.79 17.59
C LEU A 178 -5.00 -7.97 18.48
N ARG A 179 -4.95 -9.20 17.96
CA ARG A 179 -5.23 -10.42 18.75
C ARG A 179 -4.26 -10.60 19.92
N LYS A 180 -2.98 -10.25 19.73
CA LYS A 180 -1.96 -10.30 20.79
C LYS A 180 -2.26 -9.25 21.87
N ASN A 181 -2.54 -8.01 21.47
CA ASN A 181 -2.83 -6.90 22.37
C ASN A 181 -4.14 -7.12 23.16
N ALA A 182 -5.12 -7.79 22.56
CA ALA A 182 -6.38 -8.15 23.22
C ALA A 182 -6.22 -9.08 24.44
N ARG A 183 -5.04 -9.70 24.65
CA ARG A 183 -4.75 -10.45 25.88
C ARG A 183 -4.47 -9.55 27.09
N HIS A 184 -4.23 -8.28 26.85
CA HIS A 184 -3.91 -7.24 27.83
C HIS A 184 -4.85 -6.04 27.61
N LEU A 185 -6.16 -6.24 27.78
CA LEU A 185 -7.20 -5.25 27.47
C LEU A 185 -6.98 -3.89 28.13
N GLU A 186 -6.40 -3.89 29.33
CA GLU A 186 -6.00 -2.70 30.09
C GLU A 186 -5.02 -1.80 29.34
N THR A 187 -4.26 -2.35 28.38
CA THR A 187 -3.29 -1.62 27.56
C THR A 187 -3.89 -1.02 26.30
N ILE A 188 -5.13 -1.38 25.94
CA ILE A 188 -5.79 -0.84 24.76
C ILE A 188 -6.37 0.54 25.09
N GLY A 189 -5.65 1.59 24.71
CA GLY A 189 -6.04 2.98 24.96
C GLY A 189 -7.25 3.48 24.15
N SER A 190 -7.64 2.79 23.08
CA SER A 190 -8.83 3.15 22.29
C SER A 190 -10.09 2.49 22.86
N PRO A 191 -11.09 3.27 23.31
CA PRO A 191 -12.37 2.71 23.78
C PRO A 191 -13.08 1.91 22.69
N LEU A 192 -13.05 2.38 21.44
CA LEU A 192 -13.67 1.69 20.30
C LEU A 192 -13.00 0.34 20.06
N LEU A 193 -11.66 0.29 20.05
CA LEU A 193 -10.95 -0.96 19.81
C LEU A 193 -11.16 -1.93 20.97
N ARG A 194 -11.08 -1.43 22.21
CA ARG A 194 -11.27 -2.20 23.42
C ARG A 194 -12.67 -2.84 23.48
N SER A 195 -13.72 -2.11 23.12
CA SER A 195 -15.10 -2.62 23.20
C SER A 195 -15.35 -3.87 22.33
N TYR A 196 -14.55 -4.09 21.28
CA TYR A 196 -14.64 -5.30 20.46
C TYR A 196 -14.06 -6.55 21.13
N PHE A 197 -13.25 -6.40 22.18
CA PHE A 197 -12.60 -7.53 22.86
C PHE A 197 -13.11 -7.76 24.28
N GLU A 198 -14.02 -6.92 24.78
CA GLU A 198 -14.62 -7.09 26.10
C GLU A 198 -15.58 -8.28 26.11
N ASN A 199 -15.41 -9.17 27.10
CA ASN A 199 -16.27 -10.33 27.33
C ASN A 199 -16.38 -11.32 26.16
N VAL A 200 -15.46 -11.27 25.19
CA VAL A 200 -15.40 -12.18 24.04
C VAL A 200 -14.00 -12.73 23.84
N SER A 201 -13.87 -13.79 23.05
CA SER A 201 -12.54 -14.32 22.70
C SER A 201 -11.78 -13.35 21.78
N PRO A 202 -10.43 -13.30 21.81
CA PRO A 202 -9.66 -12.49 20.87
C PRO A 202 -9.93 -12.80 19.38
N LYS A 203 -10.32 -14.04 19.08
CA LYS A 203 -10.70 -14.45 17.72
C LYS A 203 -12.02 -13.79 17.31
N GLU A 204 -13.04 -13.89 18.15
CA GLU A 204 -14.34 -13.28 17.92
C GLU A 204 -14.24 -11.76 17.87
N GLY A 205 -13.45 -11.16 18.76
CA GLY A 205 -13.25 -9.71 18.77
C GLY A 205 -12.62 -9.17 17.49
N ILE A 206 -11.65 -9.87 16.89
CA ILE A 206 -11.09 -9.42 15.61
C ILE A 206 -12.07 -9.57 14.45
N GLU A 207 -12.91 -10.62 14.47
CA GLU A 207 -13.94 -10.85 13.44
C GLU A 207 -15.02 -9.75 13.53
N ASN A 208 -15.42 -9.39 14.76
CA ASN A 208 -16.31 -8.26 15.01
C ASN A 208 -15.70 -6.93 14.57
N PHE A 209 -14.43 -6.68 14.90
CA PHE A 209 -13.72 -5.45 14.51
C PHE A 209 -13.61 -5.31 12.99
N GLU A 210 -13.28 -6.41 12.30
CA GLU A 210 -13.23 -6.44 10.83
C GLU A 210 -14.60 -6.16 10.21
N ARG A 211 -15.68 -6.76 10.74
CA ARG A 211 -17.04 -6.39 10.34
C ARG A 211 -17.35 -4.92 10.60
N GLY A 212 -16.85 -4.36 11.70
CA GLY A 212 -16.96 -2.93 12.01
C GLY A 212 -16.34 -2.04 10.93
N ILE A 213 -15.13 -2.37 10.45
CA ILE A 213 -14.49 -1.68 9.32
C ILE A 213 -15.36 -1.77 8.07
N VAL A 214 -15.81 -2.99 7.72
CA VAL A 214 -16.65 -3.21 6.52
C VAL A 214 -17.95 -2.41 6.58
N ASN A 215 -18.59 -2.36 7.74
CA ASN A 215 -19.83 -1.61 7.93
C ASN A 215 -19.58 -0.10 7.82
N GLU A 216 -18.53 0.42 8.47
CA GLU A 216 -18.17 1.85 8.38
C GLU A 216 -17.85 2.26 6.93
N GLU A 217 -17.14 1.42 6.17
CA GLU A 217 -16.86 1.66 4.76
C GLU A 217 -18.14 1.63 3.91
N LYS A 218 -19.07 0.70 4.16
CA LYS A 218 -20.38 0.69 3.47
C LYS A 218 -21.20 1.93 3.78
N GLU A 219 -21.24 2.36 5.04
CA GLU A 219 -21.96 3.55 5.46
C GLU A 219 -21.35 4.83 4.84
N THR A 220 -20.03 4.91 4.80
CA THR A 220 -19.32 6.13 4.34
C THR A 220 -19.18 6.19 2.82
N TYR A 221 -18.83 5.07 2.19
CA TYR A 221 -18.46 5.00 0.78
C TYR A 221 -19.40 4.14 -0.07
N GLY A 222 -20.34 3.41 0.54
CA GLY A 222 -21.40 2.68 -0.16
C GLY A 222 -21.08 1.23 -0.53
N ASP A 223 -19.84 0.76 -0.38
CA ASP A 223 -19.48 -0.64 -0.68
C ASP A 223 -18.20 -1.09 0.09
N SER A 224 -18.09 -2.38 0.41
CA SER A 224 -16.95 -3.03 1.10
C SER A 224 -17.23 -4.55 1.28
N PRO A 225 -16.24 -5.46 1.36
CA PRO A 225 -14.79 -5.23 1.24
C PRO A 225 -14.31 -5.14 -0.21
N THR A 226 -13.18 -4.47 -0.39
CA THR A 226 -12.46 -4.40 -1.66
C THR A 226 -11.80 -5.74 -1.98
N ARG A 227 -11.94 -6.22 -3.23
CA ARG A 227 -11.32 -7.47 -3.69
C ARG A 227 -10.18 -7.18 -4.67
N ALA A 228 -9.35 -8.19 -4.95
CA ALA A 228 -8.24 -8.07 -5.90
C ALA A 228 -8.69 -7.57 -7.29
N GLU A 229 -9.84 -8.04 -7.77
CA GLU A 229 -10.45 -7.56 -9.03
C GLU A 229 -10.77 -6.05 -9.01
N ASP A 230 -11.23 -5.53 -7.87
CA ASP A 230 -11.55 -4.11 -7.72
C ASP A 230 -10.28 -3.26 -7.70
N LEU A 231 -9.21 -3.75 -7.05
CA LEU A 231 -7.89 -3.14 -7.08
C LEU A 231 -7.34 -3.11 -8.50
N TYR A 232 -7.41 -4.23 -9.23
CA TYR A 232 -7.05 -4.29 -10.65
C TYR A 232 -7.82 -3.26 -11.47
N ARG A 233 -9.15 -3.17 -11.32
CA ARG A 233 -9.97 -2.16 -12.00
C ARG A 233 -9.55 -0.73 -11.66
N ALA A 234 -9.16 -0.44 -10.42
CA ALA A 234 -8.67 0.90 -10.04
C ALA A 234 -7.36 1.27 -10.79
N HIS A 235 -6.47 0.30 -11.03
CA HIS A 235 -5.28 0.51 -11.86
C HIS A 235 -5.63 0.70 -13.34
N ILE A 236 -6.66 0.02 -13.85
CA ILE A 236 -7.15 0.27 -15.21
C ILE A 236 -7.68 1.71 -15.36
N GLU A 237 -8.42 2.22 -14.38
CA GLU A 237 -8.92 3.60 -14.39
C GLU A 237 -7.79 4.65 -14.30
N LEU A 238 -6.67 4.32 -13.64
CA LEU A 238 -5.47 5.17 -13.65
C LEU A 238 -4.96 5.45 -15.06
N PHE A 239 -4.96 4.44 -15.93
CA PHE A 239 -4.45 4.58 -17.30
C PHE A 239 -5.44 5.27 -18.25
N LYS A 240 -6.74 5.28 -17.94
CA LYS A 240 -7.79 5.90 -18.77
C LYS A 240 -7.95 7.39 -18.52
N SER A 241 -7.77 7.81 -17.29
CA SER A 241 -8.02 9.19 -16.86
C SER A 241 -6.80 10.07 -17.10
N SER A 242 -6.99 11.39 -17.18
CA SER A 242 -5.89 12.36 -17.22
C SER A 242 -5.18 12.40 -15.86
N THR A 243 -4.40 11.36 -15.56
CA THR A 243 -3.61 11.11 -14.34
C THR A 243 -4.14 11.85 -13.09
N PRO A 244 -5.30 11.44 -12.55
CA PRO A 244 -5.86 12.07 -11.36
C PRO A 244 -4.89 11.88 -10.19
N ALA A 245 -4.81 12.90 -9.34
CA ALA A 245 -3.97 12.82 -8.15
C ALA A 245 -4.42 11.67 -7.23
N PHE A 246 -5.72 11.38 -7.18
CA PHE A 246 -6.27 10.30 -6.38
C PHE A 246 -7.18 9.39 -7.21
N ILE A 247 -7.13 8.11 -6.89
CA ILE A 247 -8.11 7.11 -7.30
C ILE A 247 -8.53 6.39 -6.04
N ASN A 248 -9.80 6.43 -5.73
CA ASN A 248 -10.35 5.83 -4.55
C ASN A 248 -11.11 4.57 -4.96
N VAL A 249 -10.88 3.47 -4.27
CA VAL A 249 -11.57 2.20 -4.48
C VAL A 249 -12.06 1.64 -3.14
N CYS A 250 -13.35 1.40 -3.03
CA CYS A 250 -13.98 0.82 -1.86
C CYS A 250 -15.05 -0.17 -2.32
N GLY A 251 -14.85 -1.47 -2.10
CA GLY A 251 -15.61 -2.49 -2.80
C GLY A 251 -15.49 -2.30 -4.31
N LYS A 252 -16.62 -2.37 -5.03
CA LYS A 252 -16.70 -2.18 -6.49
C LYS A 252 -16.72 -0.72 -6.93
N ARG A 253 -16.86 0.23 -5.99
CA ARG A 253 -16.97 1.66 -6.26
C ARG A 253 -15.59 2.25 -6.50
N ILE A 254 -15.42 2.94 -7.63
CA ILE A 254 -14.19 3.64 -8.00
C ILE A 254 -14.54 5.09 -8.33
N TRP A 255 -13.77 6.05 -7.81
CA TRP A 255 -13.93 7.48 -8.10
C TRP A 255 -12.60 8.25 -7.98
N HIS A 256 -12.53 9.45 -8.55
CA HIS A 256 -11.33 10.28 -8.66
C HIS A 256 -11.47 11.57 -7.84
#